data_AF-A0A1G7TU91-F1
#
_entry.id   AF-A0A1G7TU91-F1
#
_cell.length_a   1.000
_cell.length_b   1.000
_cell.length_c   1.000
_cell.angle_alpha   90.00
_cell.angle_beta   90.00
_cell.angle_gamma   90.00
#
_symmetry.space_group_name_H-M   'P 1'
#
loop_
_entity.id
_entity.type
_entity.pdbx_description
1 polymer ?
#
loop_
_entity_poly.entity_id
_entity_poly.type
_entity_poly.pdbx_seq_one_letter_code
_entity_poly.pdbx_strand_id
1 'polypeptide(L)' 'MPAGDTIIKLPPVKQTITHCRVLHGKKVKFHQDSTGISLDLATVKLDSLVTTLELKTKGN' A
#
# COMPACT_ATOMS: atom_id res chain seq x y z
N MET A 1 15.42 -0.73 17.32
CA MET A 1 14.10 -1.19 16.85
C MET A 1 14.35 -2.08 15.65
N PRO A 2 13.79 -3.30 15.57
CA PRO A 2 14.00 -4.10 14.37
C PRO A 2 13.36 -3.34 13.21
N ALA A 3 14.11 -3.17 12.12
CA ALA A 3 13.61 -2.64 10.87
C ALA A 3 12.63 -3.68 10.32
N GLY A 4 11.41 -3.72 10.87
CA GLY A 4 10.35 -4.56 10.38
C GLY A 4 10.12 -4.21 8.92
N ASP A 5 10.15 -5.22 8.06
CA ASP A 5 9.78 -5.13 6.67
C ASP A 5 8.55 -4.21 6.55
N THR A 6 8.76 -3.00 6.06
CA THR A 6 7.70 -1.99 5.93
C THR A 6 6.87 -2.28 4.68
N ILE A 7 6.76 -3.56 4.33
CA ILE A 7 6.08 -4.08 3.16
C ILE A 7 4.82 -4.79 3.63
N ILE A 8 3.67 -4.23 3.30
CA ILE A 8 2.38 -4.88 3.52
C ILE A 8 2.01 -5.64 2.26
N LYS A 9 1.68 -6.94 2.41
CA LYS A 9 1.16 -7.75 1.31
C LYS A 9 -0.36 -7.89 1.44
N LEU A 10 -1.07 -7.49 0.40
CA LEU A 10 -2.50 -7.72 0.25
C LEU A 10 -2.74 -8.87 -0.74
N PRO A 11 -3.85 -9.62 -0.57
CA PRO A 11 -4.23 -10.65 -1.52
C PRO A 11 -4.46 -10.08 -2.93
N PRO A 12 -4.36 -10.93 -3.96
CA PRO A 12 -4.58 -10.50 -5.33
C PRO A 12 -6.02 -10.02 -5.54
N VAL A 13 -6.15 -8.92 -6.27
CA VAL A 13 -7.44 -8.33 -6.66
C VAL A 13 -7.55 -8.33 -8.18
N LYS A 14 -8.76 -8.54 -8.70
CA LYS A 14 -9.02 -8.55 -10.15
C LYS A 14 -8.85 -7.18 -10.80
N GLN A 15 -8.99 -6.11 -10.03
CA GLN A 15 -8.89 -4.75 -10.54
C GLN A 15 -7.44 -4.28 -10.57
N THR A 16 -7.09 -3.42 -11.52
CA THR A 16 -5.77 -2.80 -11.55
C THR A 16 -5.73 -1.63 -10.57
N ILE A 17 -4.79 -1.66 -9.61
CA ILE A 17 -4.53 -0.51 -8.75
C ILE A 17 -3.80 0.56 -9.55
N THR A 18 -4.39 1.75 -9.60
CA THR A 18 -3.82 2.90 -10.30
C THR A 18 -3.20 3.90 -9.34
N HIS A 19 -3.60 3.87 -8.06
CA HIS A 19 -3.08 4.77 -7.05
C HIS A 19 -3.11 4.12 -5.66
N CYS A 20 -2.06 4.35 -4.87
CA CYS A 20 -2.01 4.03 -3.45
C CYS A 20 -1.41 5.22 -2.69
N ARG A 21 -2.06 5.66 -1.61
CA ARG A 21 -1.57 6.73 -0.73
C ARG A 21 -2.05 6.52 0.69
N VAL A 22 -1.36 7.11 1.65
CA VAL A 22 -1.92 7.29 3.00
C VAL A 22 -3.06 8.30 2.92
N LEU A 23 -4.15 8.05 3.65
CA LEU A 23 -5.26 8.97 3.78
C LEU A 23 -4.72 10.31 4.32
N HIS A 24 -4.89 11.39 3.54
CA HIS A 24 -4.35 12.73 3.80
C HIS A 24 -2.81 12.81 3.83
N GLY A 25 -2.11 11.79 3.32
CA GLY A 25 -0.65 11.69 3.37
C GLY A 25 0.00 11.54 2.01
N LYS A 26 1.20 10.95 2.03
CA LYS A 26 2.04 10.76 0.83
C LYS A 26 1.59 9.55 0.01
N LYS A 27 1.97 9.58 -1.27
CA LYS A 27 1.84 8.43 -2.17
C LYS A 27 2.74 7.30 -1.70
N VAL A 28 2.19 6.09 -1.75
CA VAL A 28 2.85 4.85 -1.33
C VAL A 28 3.31 4.13 -2.59
N LYS A 29 4.54 3.60 -2.57
CA LYS A 29 5.00 2.75 -3.68
C LYS A 29 4.33 1.40 -3.55
N PHE A 30 3.85 0.87 -4.67
CA PHE A 30 3.23 -0.45 -4.68
C PHE A 30 3.63 -1.22 -5.92
N HIS A 31 3.61 -2.54 -5.79
CA HIS A 31 3.77 -3.51 -6.86
C HIS A 31 2.56 -4.44 -6.85
N GLN A 32 1.93 -4.65 -8.00
CA GLN A 32 0.84 -5.61 -8.15
C GLN A 32 1.26 -6.68 -9.14
N ASP A 33 1.12 -7.93 -8.74
CA ASP A 33 1.45 -9.11 -9.54
C ASP A 33 0.39 -10.21 -9.35
N SER A 34 0.63 -11.38 -9.92
CA SER A 34 -0.29 -12.53 -9.84
C SER A 34 -0.44 -13.10 -8.43
N THR A 35 0.50 -12.82 -7.53
CA THR A 35 0.51 -13.32 -6.15
C THR A 35 -0.16 -12.37 -5.16
N GLY A 36 -0.29 -11.09 -5.52
CA GLY A 36 -0.92 -10.09 -4.67
C GLY A 36 -0.48 -8.67 -4.96
N ILE A 37 -0.58 -7.84 -3.92
CA ILE A 37 -0.16 -6.44 -3.97
C ILE A 37 0.83 -6.24 -2.83
N SER A 38 2.02 -5.76 -3.14
CA SER A 38 3.02 -5.36 -2.16
C SER A 38 3.03 -3.84 -2.03
N LEU A 39 2.82 -3.32 -0.82
CA LEU A 39 2.82 -1.89 -0.49
C LEU A 39 4.07 -1.56 0.31
N ASP A 40 4.92 -0.70 -0.21
CA ASP A 40 6.15 -0.25 0.45
C ASP A 40 5.90 1.07 1.20
N LEU A 41 5.96 0.97 2.53
CA LEU A 41 5.75 2.05 3.48
C LEU A 41 7.06 2.59 4.07
N ALA A 42 8.24 2.15 3.59
CA ALA A 42 9.53 2.53 4.18
C ALA A 42 9.79 4.05 4.15
N THR A 43 9.18 4.74 3.19
CA THR A 43 9.32 6.20 3.01
C THR A 43 8.16 7.01 3.62
N VAL A 44 7.24 6.33 4.30
CA VAL A 44 5.98 6.88 4.75
C VAL A 44 5.99 6.95 6.27
N LYS A 45 5.68 8.13 6.82
CA LYS A 45 5.49 8.29 8.26
C LYS A 45 4.13 7.71 8.63
N LEU A 46 4.16 6.53 9.25
CA LEU A 46 2.97 5.87 9.77
C LEU A 46 2.55 6.54 11.08
N ASP A 47 1.25 6.66 11.28
CA ASP A 47 0.68 7.04 12.56
C ASP A 47 0.93 5.92 13.57
N SER A 48 1.18 6.29 14.84
CA SER A 48 1.49 5.34 15.91
C SER A 48 0.31 4.46 16.33
N LEU A 49 -0.93 4.88 16.02
CA LEU A 49 -2.14 4.15 16.36
C LEU A 49 -2.73 3.47 15.14
N VAL A 50 -3.11 4.26 14.12
CA VAL A 50 -3.79 3.74 12.92
C VAL A 50 -3.39 4.55 11.69
N THR A 51 -2.85 3.87 10.68
CA THR A 51 -2.63 4.47 9.35
C THR A 51 -3.65 3.92 8.36
N THR A 52 -4.45 4.79 7.77
CA THR A 52 -5.39 4.41 6.70
C THR A 52 -4.73 4.55 5.33
N LEU A 53 -4.85 3.52 4.49
CA LEU A 53 -4.35 3.53 3.12
C LEU A 53 -5.53 3.60 2.15
N GLU A 54 -5.50 4.56 1.23
CA GLU A 54 -6.45 4.69 0.14
C GLU A 54 -5.86 4.04 -1.11
N LEU A 55 -6.55 3.02 -1.64
CA LEU A 55 -6.24 2.39 -2.91
C LEU A 55 -7.32 2.75 -3.93
N LYS A 56 -6.92 3.34 -5.06
CA LYS A 56 -7.80 3.57 -6.20
C LYS A 56 -7.60 2.47 -7.22
N THR A 57 -8.68 1.78 -7.52
CA THR A 57 -8.72 0.74 -8.54
C THR A 57 -9.42 1.26 -9.79
N LYS A 58 -8.98 0.80 -10.95
CA LYS A 58 -9.72 0.98 -12.19
C LYS A 58 -10.44 -0.34 -12.48
N GLY A 59 -11.77 -0.28 -12.45
CA GLY A 59 -12.61 -1.35 -12.98
C GLY A 59 -12.58 -1.36 -14.50
N ASN A 60 -12.74 -2.54 -15.09
CA ASN A 60 -13.03 -2.72 -16.50
C ASN A 60 -14.53 -2.89 -16.69
#